data_AF-A0A924N4V9-F1
#
_entry.id   AF-A0A924N4V9-F1
#
_cell.length_a   1.000
_cell.length_b   1.000
_cell.length_c   1.000
_cell.angle_alpha   90.00
_cell.angle_beta   90.00
_cell.angle_gamma   90.00
#
_symmetry.space_group_name_H-M   'P 1'
#
loop_
_entity.id
_entity.type
_entity.pdbx_description
1 polymer ?
#
loop_
_entity_poly.entity_id
_entity_poly.type
_entity_poly.pdbx_seq_one_letter_code
_entity_poly.pdbx_strand_id
1 'polypeptide(L)'
;MADRRVTGLNGLQQAFDEVRFGASRTLNLRASLPTARDAAQRVENWLRQHQPLQSGELLVITGRGNNSEGGVSVVREAAIRVFHELRRKGVILEFVEHTAGSFVVTLAPLSAMLEAGKRRREHAPPPPPASPPTLAMLGDDTRAQLRALAERSLDALGVMQRGPFLEDEMLRLFGSLATATDAGEDREASLRRVIASAMREYD
;
A
#
# COMPACT_ATOMS: atom_id res chain seq x y z
N MET A 1 -6.47 -1.01 -40.65
CA MET A 1 -5.74 -2.05 -39.90
C MET A 1 -4.27 -1.94 -40.31
N ALA A 2 -3.43 -1.29 -39.49
CA ALA A 2 -2.02 -1.12 -39.78
C ALA A 2 -1.21 -1.75 -38.64
N ASP A 3 -0.58 -2.87 -38.99
CA ASP A 3 0.38 -3.64 -38.21
C ASP A 3 1.61 -2.79 -37.88
N ARG A 4 1.69 -2.32 -36.64
CA ARG A 4 2.80 -1.49 -36.17
C ARG A 4 3.90 -2.42 -35.66
N ARG A 5 4.77 -2.85 -36.57
CA ARG A 5 5.97 -3.65 -36.27
C ARG A 5 6.79 -3.01 -35.15
N VAL A 6 6.69 -3.62 -33.97
CA VAL A 6 7.49 -3.33 -32.79
C VAL A 6 8.93 -3.75 -33.09
N THR A 7 9.75 -2.81 -33.56
CA THR A 7 11.10 -3.12 -34.06
C THR A 7 12.14 -2.62 -33.05
N GLY A 8 12.70 -3.54 -32.24
CA GLY A 8 13.82 -3.30 -31.33
C GLY A 8 13.66 -3.91 -29.92
N LEU A 9 14.78 -4.08 -29.19
CA LEU A 9 14.83 -4.63 -27.82
C LEU A 9 13.84 -3.96 -26.84
N ASN A 10 13.67 -2.64 -26.96
CA ASN A 10 12.72 -1.87 -26.14
C ASN A 10 11.27 -2.32 -26.35
N GLY A 11 10.92 -2.70 -27.57
CA GLY A 11 9.58 -3.12 -27.93
C GLY A 11 9.25 -4.53 -27.43
N LEU A 12 10.25 -5.42 -27.46
CA LEU A 12 10.16 -6.74 -26.86
C LEU A 12 10.00 -6.65 -25.33
N GLN A 13 10.75 -5.76 -24.68
CA GLN A 13 10.64 -5.53 -23.24
C GLN A 13 9.26 -5.00 -22.84
N GLN A 14 8.70 -4.07 -23.61
CA GLN A 14 7.35 -3.58 -23.37
C GLN A 14 6.29 -4.68 -23.49
N ALA A 15 6.47 -5.63 -24.43
CA ALA A 15 5.58 -6.78 -24.54
C ALA A 15 5.71 -7.72 -23.33
N PHE A 16 6.92 -7.93 -22.80
CA PHE A 16 7.11 -8.70 -21.57
C PHE A 16 6.50 -8.02 -20.33
N ASP A 17 6.62 -6.70 -20.21
CA ASP A 17 6.00 -5.93 -19.13
C ASP A 17 4.47 -6.02 -19.19
N GLU A 18 3.88 -5.92 -20.39
CA GLU A 18 2.43 -6.07 -20.58
C GLU A 18 1.95 -7.47 -20.17
N VAL A 19 2.71 -8.53 -20.48
CA VAL A 19 2.38 -9.90 -20.05
C VAL A 19 2.52 -10.07 -18.53
N ARG A 20 3.58 -9.52 -17.92
CA ARG A 20 3.87 -9.69 -16.50
C ARG A 20 2.94 -8.89 -15.60
N PHE A 21 2.71 -7.62 -15.92
CA PHE A 21 1.95 -6.70 -15.08
C PHE A 21 0.54 -6.48 -15.65
N GLY A 22 0.44 -6.25 -16.96
CA GLY A 22 -0.79 -5.82 -17.63
C GLY A 22 -1.24 -4.42 -17.18
N ALA A 23 -2.30 -3.92 -17.83
CA ALA A 23 -2.81 -2.57 -17.56
C ALA A 23 -3.29 -2.36 -16.10
N SER A 24 -3.82 -3.39 -15.44
CA SER A 24 -4.33 -3.27 -14.06
C SER A 24 -3.24 -3.11 -13.01
N ARG A 25 -1.99 -3.52 -13.29
CA ARG A 25 -0.86 -3.43 -12.37
C ARG A 25 0.24 -2.49 -12.86
N THR A 26 -0.12 -1.57 -13.76
CA THR A 26 0.80 -0.59 -14.33
C THR A 26 0.27 0.83 -14.10
N LEU A 27 1.02 1.65 -13.35
CA LEU A 27 0.77 3.08 -13.21
C LEU A 27 1.73 3.87 -14.10
N ASN A 28 1.19 4.49 -15.15
CA ASN A 28 1.97 5.32 -16.06
C ASN A 28 1.79 6.82 -15.77
N LEU A 29 2.75 7.42 -15.08
CA LEU A 29 2.77 8.86 -14.78
C LEU A 29 3.37 9.69 -15.92
N ARG A 30 4.17 9.08 -16.80
CA ARG A 30 4.79 9.76 -17.94
C ARG A 30 3.75 10.36 -18.89
N ALA A 31 2.62 9.66 -19.08
CA ALA A 31 1.59 10.08 -20.03
C ALA A 31 0.89 11.39 -19.64
N SER A 32 0.90 11.76 -18.36
CA SER A 32 0.11 12.90 -17.84
C SER A 32 0.95 14.11 -17.38
N LEU A 33 2.29 14.05 -17.47
CA LEU A 33 3.22 15.12 -17.06
C LEU A 33 2.82 15.83 -15.74
N PRO A 34 2.60 15.09 -14.63
CA PRO A 34 2.12 15.66 -13.39
C PRO A 34 3.18 16.52 -12.69
N THR A 35 2.76 17.40 -11.78
CA THR A 35 3.69 18.01 -10.82
C THR A 35 4.25 16.95 -9.87
N ALA A 36 5.35 17.26 -9.17
CA ALA A 36 5.93 16.36 -8.17
C ALA A 36 4.92 15.99 -7.06
N ARG A 37 4.10 16.96 -6.63
CA ARG A 37 3.06 16.74 -5.61
C ARG A 37 1.97 15.80 -6.10
N ASP A 38 1.47 16.02 -7.32
CA ASP A 38 0.41 15.20 -7.89
C ASP A 38 0.90 13.77 -8.16
N ALA A 39 2.15 13.62 -8.61
CA ALA A 39 2.80 12.33 -8.79
C ALA A 39 2.86 11.56 -7.46
N ALA A 40 3.31 12.22 -6.39
CA ALA A 40 3.40 11.60 -5.07
C ALA A 40 2.03 11.10 -4.57
N GLN A 41 1.01 11.95 -4.63
CA GLN A 41 -0.35 11.59 -4.20
C GLN A 41 -0.93 10.43 -5.02
N ARG A 42 -0.76 10.47 -6.35
CA ARG A 42 -1.24 9.39 -7.24
C ARG A 42 -0.56 8.06 -6.95
N VAL A 43 0.77 8.06 -6.77
CA VAL A 43 1.54 6.86 -6.43
C VAL A 43 1.09 6.31 -5.08
N GLU A 44 0.98 7.17 -4.06
CA GLU A 44 0.56 6.73 -2.73
C GLU A 44 -0.83 6.08 -2.75
N ASN A 45 -1.82 6.78 -3.32
CA ASN A 45 -3.19 6.28 -3.37
C ASN A 45 -3.28 4.97 -4.16
N TRP A 46 -2.63 4.92 -5.32
CA TRP A 46 -2.68 3.73 -6.19
C TRP A 46 -2.04 2.51 -5.53
N LEU A 47 -0.89 2.66 -4.86
CA LEU A 47 -0.25 1.55 -4.15
C LEU A 47 -1.09 1.07 -2.95
N ARG A 48 -1.72 1.98 -2.20
CA ARG A 48 -2.63 1.61 -1.10
C ARG A 48 -3.87 0.87 -1.59
N GLN A 49 -4.46 1.31 -2.71
CA GLN A 49 -5.62 0.64 -3.32
C GLN A 49 -5.33 -0.80 -3.75
N HIS A 50 -4.10 -1.11 -4.16
CA HIS A 50 -3.70 -2.46 -4.58
C HIS A 50 -3.34 -3.38 -3.42
N GLN A 51 -3.17 -2.84 -2.21
CA GLN A 51 -2.83 -3.61 -1.03
C GLN A 51 -3.86 -4.68 -0.64
N PRO A 52 -5.17 -4.38 -0.51
CA PRO A 52 -6.17 -5.41 -0.20
C PRO A 52 -6.38 -6.41 -1.34
N LEU A 53 -5.97 -6.07 -2.56
CA LEU A 53 -6.11 -6.94 -3.73
C LEU A 53 -4.98 -7.97 -3.82
N GLN A 54 -3.93 -7.86 -3.00
CA GLN A 54 -2.74 -8.70 -3.04
C GLN A 54 -2.18 -8.84 -4.47
N SER A 55 -2.16 -7.74 -5.24
CA SER A 55 -1.89 -7.75 -6.68
C SER A 55 -0.46 -8.16 -7.09
N GLY A 56 0.36 -8.62 -6.16
CA GLY A 56 1.75 -9.03 -6.38
C GLY A 56 2.64 -7.83 -6.70
N GLU A 57 3.49 -7.97 -7.72
CA GLU A 57 4.36 -6.91 -8.19
C GLU A 57 3.60 -5.89 -9.05
N LEU A 58 3.94 -4.62 -8.87
CA LEU A 58 3.34 -3.48 -9.56
C LEU A 58 4.41 -2.70 -10.33
N LEU A 59 4.08 -2.22 -11.52
CA LEU A 59 4.96 -1.40 -12.35
C LEU A 59 4.57 0.09 -12.26
N VAL A 60 5.51 0.96 -11.90
CA VAL A 60 5.33 2.41 -11.86
C VAL A 60 6.29 3.07 -12.85
N ILE A 61 5.74 3.76 -13.86
CA ILE A 61 6.50 4.43 -14.92
C ILE A 61 6.49 5.95 -14.67
N THR A 62 7.63 6.50 -14.28
CA THR A 62 7.82 7.93 -13.93
C THR A 62 8.44 8.75 -15.06
N GLY A 63 9.10 8.09 -16.01
CA GLY A 63 9.82 8.72 -17.12
C GLY A 63 11.28 9.03 -16.80
N ARG A 64 12.10 9.13 -17.86
CA ARG A 64 13.58 9.17 -17.79
C ARG A 64 14.21 10.53 -17.44
N GLY A 65 13.43 11.60 -17.41
CA GLY A 65 13.97 12.95 -17.13
C GLY A 65 14.68 13.62 -18.31
N ASN A 66 14.66 13.03 -19.52
CA ASN A 66 15.35 13.56 -20.70
C ASN A 66 14.95 15.00 -21.11
N ASN A 67 13.79 15.49 -20.65
CA ASN A 67 13.30 16.86 -20.89
C ASN A 67 13.22 17.70 -19.59
N SER A 68 13.82 17.22 -18.50
CA SER A 68 13.82 17.90 -17.20
C SER A 68 15.12 18.68 -17.00
N GLU A 69 15.05 19.76 -16.20
CA GLU A 69 16.21 20.57 -15.86
C GLU A 69 17.32 19.72 -15.22
N GLY A 70 18.53 19.78 -15.78
CA GLY A 70 19.67 18.96 -15.34
C GLY A 70 19.53 17.45 -15.60
N GLY A 71 18.53 16.99 -16.37
CA GLY A 71 18.28 15.57 -16.64
C GLY A 71 17.63 14.81 -15.48
N VAL A 72 17.20 15.50 -14.42
CA VAL A 72 16.61 14.90 -13.21
C VAL A 72 15.09 14.97 -13.27
N SER A 73 14.42 13.81 -13.32
CA SER A 73 12.96 13.76 -13.30
C SER A 73 12.40 14.04 -11.91
N VAL A 74 11.76 15.21 -11.72
CA VAL A 74 11.07 15.56 -10.47
C VAL A 74 9.99 14.54 -10.07
N VAL A 75 9.38 13.89 -11.07
CA VAL A 75 8.38 12.83 -10.87
C VAL A 75 9.03 11.56 -10.34
N ARG A 76 10.21 11.19 -10.85
CA ARG A 76 10.98 10.04 -10.36
C ARG A 76 11.35 10.22 -8.90
N GLU A 77 11.90 11.39 -8.54
CA GLU A 77 12.30 11.68 -7.17
C GLU A 77 11.11 11.71 -6.21
N ALA A 78 9.97 12.26 -6.64
CA ALA A 78 8.74 12.23 -5.85
C ALA A 78 8.27 10.79 -5.58
N ALA A 79 8.27 9.92 -6.61
CA ALA A 79 7.88 8.52 -6.45
C ALA A 79 8.82 7.75 -5.51
N ILE A 80 10.15 7.94 -5.64
CA ILE A 80 11.14 7.29 -4.77
C ILE A 80 10.92 7.67 -3.30
N ARG A 81 10.65 8.96 -3.02
CA ARG A 81 10.35 9.41 -1.65
C ARG A 81 9.11 8.71 -1.09
N VAL A 82 8.05 8.60 -1.89
CA VAL A 82 6.83 7.85 -1.51
C VAL A 82 7.15 6.38 -1.25
N PHE A 83 7.97 5.73 -2.09
CA PHE A 83 8.33 4.34 -1.87
C PHE A 83 9.06 4.11 -0.54
N HIS A 84 10.03 4.97 -0.20
CA HIS A 84 10.72 4.89 1.09
C HIS A 84 9.78 5.14 2.27
N GLU A 85 8.83 6.06 2.14
CA GLU A 85 7.83 6.30 3.17
C GLU A 85 6.90 5.10 3.35
N LEU A 86 6.37 4.55 2.27
CA LEU A 86 5.46 3.42 2.29
C LEU A 86 6.15 2.13 2.73
N ARG A 87 7.45 1.95 2.44
CA ARG A 87 8.25 0.85 2.98
C ARG A 87 8.38 0.94 4.51
N ARG A 88 8.62 2.14 5.05
CA ARG A 88 8.64 2.36 6.51
C ARG A 88 7.28 2.12 7.16
N LYS A 89 6.18 2.39 6.45
CA LYS A 89 4.79 2.15 6.90
C LYS A 89 4.34 0.69 6.71
N GLY A 90 5.18 -0.19 6.14
CA GLY A 90 4.84 -1.60 5.91
C GLY A 90 3.83 -1.82 4.79
N VAL A 91 3.65 -0.87 3.87
CA VAL A 91 2.79 -1.01 2.68
C VAL A 91 3.57 -1.64 1.51
N ILE A 92 4.83 -1.25 1.37
CA ILE A 92 5.75 -1.79 0.36
C ILE A 92 6.76 -2.70 1.07
N LEU A 93 7.03 -3.86 0.49
CA LEU A 93 8.11 -4.74 0.93
C LEU A 93 9.46 -4.22 0.37
N GLU A 94 9.49 -4.03 -0.95
CA GLU A 94 10.66 -3.57 -1.69
C GLU A 94 10.27 -2.85 -2.98
N PHE A 95 11.23 -2.11 -3.54
CA PHE A 95 11.11 -1.55 -4.88
C PHE A 95 12.48 -1.55 -5.56
N VAL A 96 12.51 -1.79 -6.87
CA VAL A 96 13.72 -1.86 -7.67
C VAL A 96 13.49 -1.13 -9.00
N GLU A 97 14.49 -0.39 -9.48
CA GLU A 97 14.43 0.21 -10.82
C GLU A 97 14.50 -0.90 -11.88
N HIS A 98 13.46 -1.01 -12.70
CA HIS A 98 13.34 -2.05 -13.72
C HIS A 98 14.01 -1.63 -15.04
N THR A 99 13.70 -0.43 -15.48
CA THR A 99 14.44 0.31 -16.52
C THR A 99 14.51 1.78 -16.12
N ALA A 100 15.38 2.55 -16.77
CA ALA A 100 15.50 3.98 -16.51
C ALA A 100 14.12 4.67 -16.51
N GLY A 101 13.72 5.21 -15.35
CA GLY A 101 12.43 5.89 -15.16
C GLY A 101 11.22 4.97 -14.98
N SER A 102 11.43 3.71 -14.56
CA SER A 102 10.37 2.76 -14.20
C SER A 102 10.80 1.86 -13.04
N PHE A 103 9.87 1.56 -12.15
CA PHE A 103 10.13 0.81 -10.93
C PHE A 103 9.15 -0.35 -10.80
N VAL A 104 9.68 -1.51 -10.41
CA VAL A 104 8.85 -2.60 -9.92
C VAL A 104 8.76 -2.45 -8.40
N VAL A 105 7.54 -2.48 -7.89
CA VAL A 105 7.21 -2.33 -6.47
C VAL A 105 6.51 -3.61 -6.02
N THR A 106 7.05 -4.24 -4.99
CA THR A 106 6.47 -5.42 -4.35
C THR A 106 5.71 -4.97 -3.11
N LEU A 107 4.39 -5.22 -3.07
CA LEU A 107 3.57 -4.90 -1.89
C LEU A 107 3.92 -5.82 -0.72
N ALA A 108 3.86 -5.28 0.49
CA ALA A 108 4.01 -6.06 1.70
C ALA A 108 2.69 -6.79 2.06
N PRO A 109 2.76 -7.96 2.72
CA PRO A 109 1.56 -8.60 3.26
C PRO A 109 0.90 -7.69 4.31
N LEU A 110 -0.42 -7.81 4.51
CA LEU A 110 -1.15 -6.95 5.44
C LEU A 110 -0.63 -7.08 6.87
N SER A 111 -0.22 -8.28 7.26
CA SER A 111 0.47 -8.57 8.52
C SER A 111 1.70 -7.67 8.77
N ALA A 112 2.47 -7.31 7.73
CA ALA A 112 3.63 -6.43 7.88
C ALA A 112 3.24 -5.00 8.30
N MET A 113 2.07 -4.48 7.91
CA MET A 113 1.55 -3.20 8.41
C MET A 113 1.15 -3.30 9.88
N LEU A 114 0.56 -4.42 10.28
CA LEU A 114 0.17 -4.65 11.66
C LEU A 114 1.42 -4.63 12.55
N GLU A 115 2.50 -5.30 12.14
CA GLU A 115 3.77 -5.30 12.87
C GLU A 115 4.50 -3.94 12.84
N ALA A 116 4.45 -3.20 11.74
CA ALA A 116 5.08 -1.88 11.65
C ALA A 116 4.51 -0.89 12.66
N GLY A 117 3.19 -0.96 12.95
CA GLY A 117 2.54 -0.16 13.98
C GLY A 117 3.06 -0.44 15.39
N LYS A 118 3.41 -1.70 15.69
CA LYS A 118 3.94 -2.13 16.99
C LYS A 118 5.30 -1.52 17.29
N ARG A 119 6.25 -1.62 16.35
CA ARG A 119 7.61 -1.07 16.49
C ARG A 119 7.63 0.44 16.74
N ARG A 120 6.69 1.17 16.14
CA ARG A 120 6.60 2.64 16.30
C ARG A 120 6.22 3.06 17.72
N ARG A 121 5.40 2.28 18.43
CA ARG A 121 5.04 2.54 19.83
C ARG A 121 6.15 2.16 20.81
N GLU A 122 6.94 1.12 20.51
CA GLU A 122 8.08 0.74 21.35
C GLU A 122 9.20 1.80 21.34
N HIS A 123 9.32 2.59 20.27
CA HIS A 123 10.42 3.55 20.08
C HIS A 123 10.07 5.03 20.34
N ALA A 124 8.82 5.37 20.60
CA ALA A 124 8.39 6.76 20.78
C ALA A 124 7.51 6.93 22.03
N PRO A 125 7.73 7.97 22.86
CA PRO A 125 6.75 8.36 23.88
C PRO A 125 5.41 8.66 23.20
N PRO A 126 4.26 8.25 23.78
CA PRO A 126 2.98 8.41 23.13
C PRO A 126 2.68 9.91 22.93
N PRO A 127 2.42 10.38 21.69
CA PRO A 127 1.84 11.70 21.49
C PRO A 127 0.46 11.76 22.15
N PRO A 128 -0.01 12.93 22.61
CA PRO A 128 -1.37 13.08 23.12
C PRO A 128 -2.36 12.60 22.04
N PRO A 129 -3.41 11.84 22.40
CA PRO A 129 -4.29 11.26 21.40
C PRO A 129 -4.98 12.39 20.62
N ALA A 130 -4.63 12.54 19.34
CA ALA A 130 -5.59 13.05 18.36
C ALA A 130 -6.83 12.17 18.48
N SER A 131 -8.02 12.77 18.54
CA SER A 131 -9.31 12.14 18.84
C SER A 131 -9.31 10.65 18.48
N PRO A 132 -9.38 9.75 19.47
CA PRO A 132 -9.06 8.35 19.25
C PRO A 132 -9.98 7.79 18.17
N PRO A 133 -9.47 6.91 17.28
CA PRO A 133 -10.32 6.18 16.38
C PRO A 133 -11.29 5.35 17.24
N THR A 134 -12.55 5.75 17.29
CA THR A 134 -13.52 5.11 18.19
C THR A 134 -14.19 3.94 17.48
N LEU A 135 -14.08 2.75 18.08
CA LEU A 135 -14.79 1.55 17.61
C LEU A 135 -16.31 1.74 17.61
N ALA A 136 -16.81 2.68 18.43
CA ALA A 136 -18.21 3.05 18.58
C ALA A 136 -18.89 3.44 17.25
N MET A 137 -18.14 3.98 16.29
CA MET A 137 -18.67 4.41 15.00
C MET A 137 -18.75 3.29 13.96
N LEU A 138 -18.17 2.12 14.22
CA LEU A 138 -18.26 0.96 13.34
C LEU A 138 -19.59 0.23 13.53
N GLY A 139 -20.18 -0.24 12.43
CA GLY A 139 -21.31 -1.17 12.50
C GLY A 139 -20.93 -2.47 13.21
N ASP A 140 -21.93 -3.12 13.81
CA ASP A 140 -21.71 -4.29 14.67
C ASP A 140 -20.99 -5.44 13.94
N ASP A 141 -21.33 -5.69 12.68
CA ASP A 141 -20.68 -6.70 11.84
C ASP A 141 -19.19 -6.39 11.63
N THR A 142 -18.85 -5.13 11.30
CA THR A 142 -17.46 -4.69 11.12
C THR A 142 -16.68 -4.79 12.42
N ARG A 143 -17.30 -4.45 13.55
CA ARG A 143 -16.69 -4.58 14.88
C ARG A 143 -16.47 -6.04 15.25
N ALA A 144 -17.40 -6.93 14.93
CA ALA A 144 -17.26 -8.37 15.16
C ALA A 144 -16.11 -8.98 14.32
N GLN A 145 -16.01 -8.59 13.05
CA GLN A 145 -14.89 -9.02 12.17
C GLN A 145 -13.54 -8.52 12.68
N LEU A 146 -13.47 -7.25 13.12
CA LEU A 146 -12.26 -6.68 13.70
C LEU A 146 -11.87 -7.38 15.02
N ARG A 147 -12.87 -7.75 15.84
CA ARG A 147 -12.64 -8.52 17.07
C ARG A 147 -12.05 -9.89 16.77
N ALA A 148 -12.61 -10.62 15.80
CA ALA A 148 -12.08 -11.92 15.38
C ALA A 148 -10.62 -11.81 14.89
N LEU A 149 -10.29 -10.76 14.14
CA LEU A 149 -8.92 -10.49 13.72
C LEU A 149 -7.98 -10.21 14.90
N ALA A 150 -8.45 -9.42 15.88
CA ALA A 150 -7.70 -9.15 17.10
C ALA A 150 -7.43 -10.41 17.92
N GLU A 151 -8.41 -11.30 18.03
CA GLU A 151 -8.24 -12.59 18.72
C GLU A 151 -7.17 -13.45 18.03
N ARG A 152 -7.19 -13.56 16.70
CA ARG A 152 -6.18 -14.31 15.93
C ARG A 152 -4.78 -13.68 16.02
N SER A 153 -4.70 -12.36 16.00
CA SER A 153 -3.44 -11.62 16.19
C SER A 153 -2.82 -11.92 17.56
N LEU A 154 -3.63 -11.90 18.63
CA LEU A 154 -3.18 -12.24 19.98
C LEU A 154 -2.77 -13.71 20.11
N ASP A 155 -3.45 -14.61 19.41
CA ASP A 155 -3.09 -16.03 19.36
C ASP A 155 -1.75 -16.27 18.69
N ALA A 156 -1.49 -15.63 17.57
CA ALA A 156 -0.20 -15.71 16.89
C ALA A 156 0.96 -15.22 17.76
N LEU A 157 0.68 -14.33 18.73
CA LEU A 157 1.64 -13.84 19.72
C LEU A 157 1.74 -14.74 20.97
N GLY A 158 0.98 -15.83 21.04
CA GLY A 158 0.97 -16.75 22.18
C GLY A 158 0.35 -16.16 23.46
N VAL A 159 -0.53 -15.16 23.34
CA VAL A 159 -1.19 -14.53 24.49
C VAL A 159 -2.25 -15.46 25.07
N MET A 160 -1.98 -16.00 26.26
CA MET A 160 -2.85 -16.98 26.93
C MET A 160 -4.18 -16.40 27.46
N GLN A 161 -4.21 -15.11 27.81
CA GLN A 161 -5.43 -14.41 28.25
C GLN A 161 -5.67 -13.16 27.40
N ARG A 162 -6.56 -13.27 26.42
CA ARG A 162 -6.83 -12.21 25.43
C ARG A 162 -7.63 -11.05 26.00
N GLY A 163 -8.53 -11.32 26.95
CA GLY A 163 -9.55 -10.37 27.45
C GLY A 163 -9.03 -8.96 27.75
N PRO A 164 -7.97 -8.80 28.56
CA PRO A 164 -7.42 -7.48 28.90
C PRO A 164 -6.82 -6.71 27.73
N PHE A 165 -6.37 -7.41 26.68
CA PHE A 165 -5.65 -6.81 25.55
C PHE A 165 -6.53 -6.62 24.31
N LEU A 166 -7.74 -7.19 24.32
CA LEU A 166 -8.54 -7.34 23.11
C LEU A 166 -9.00 -6.00 22.54
N GLU A 167 -9.50 -5.10 23.38
CA GLU A 167 -9.98 -3.80 22.92
C GLU A 167 -8.83 -2.91 22.41
N ASP A 168 -7.70 -2.90 23.13
CA ASP A 168 -6.49 -2.21 22.71
C ASP A 168 -5.94 -2.76 21.40
N GLU A 169 -5.99 -4.08 21.21
CA GLU A 169 -5.60 -4.74 19.98
C GLU A 169 -6.56 -4.39 18.83
N MET A 170 -7.87 -4.39 19.08
CA MET A 170 -8.87 -3.95 18.09
C MET A 170 -8.62 -2.50 17.65
N LEU A 171 -8.37 -1.58 18.60
CA LEU A 171 -8.05 -0.18 18.31
C LEU A 171 -6.75 -0.03 17.51
N ARG A 172 -5.71 -0.81 17.87
CA ARG A 172 -4.43 -0.84 17.17
C ARG A 172 -4.60 -1.31 15.73
N LEU A 173 -5.26 -2.45 15.53
CA LEU A 173 -5.54 -3.03 14.22
C LEU A 173 -6.39 -2.08 13.38
N PHE A 174 -7.44 -1.49 13.95
CA PHE A 174 -8.27 -0.50 13.28
C PHE A 174 -7.45 0.70 12.80
N GLY A 175 -6.62 1.27 13.67
CA GLY A 175 -5.74 2.39 13.31
C GLY A 175 -4.78 2.04 12.17
N SER A 176 -4.16 0.85 12.21
CA SER A 176 -3.28 0.39 11.13
C SER A 176 -4.04 0.19 9.81
N LEU A 177 -5.17 -0.52 9.82
CA LEU A 177 -5.93 -0.85 8.62
C LEU A 177 -6.63 0.38 8.02
N ALA A 178 -7.03 1.35 8.84
CA ALA A 178 -7.61 2.61 8.39
C ALA A 178 -6.64 3.46 7.55
N THR A 179 -5.32 3.20 7.63
CA THR A 179 -4.33 3.86 6.74
C THR A 179 -4.23 3.21 5.36
N ALA A 180 -4.70 1.97 5.21
CA ALA A 180 -4.77 1.28 3.92
C ALA A 180 -6.08 1.55 3.17
N THR A 181 -7.11 2.02 3.87
CA THR A 181 -8.41 2.40 3.27
C THR A 181 -8.40 3.83 2.76
N ASP A 182 -8.88 4.05 1.53
CA ASP A 182 -9.19 5.39 1.01
C ASP A 182 -10.30 6.09 1.83
N ALA A 183 -10.24 7.42 1.86
CA ALA A 183 -11.19 8.27 2.60
C ALA A 183 -12.54 8.52 1.87
N GLY A 184 -12.93 7.66 0.94
CA GLY A 184 -14.15 7.81 0.12
C GLY A 184 -15.45 7.39 0.83
N GLU A 185 -16.59 7.54 0.13
CA GLU A 185 -17.94 7.28 0.65
C GLU A 185 -18.14 5.84 1.18
N ASP A 186 -17.37 4.85 0.70
CA ASP A 186 -17.44 3.44 1.12
C ASP A 186 -16.33 3.02 2.09
N ARG A 187 -15.92 3.91 3.00
CA ARG A 187 -14.80 3.65 3.91
C ARG A 187 -14.98 2.38 4.76
N GLU A 188 -16.17 2.13 5.29
CA GLU A 188 -16.42 0.95 6.12
C GLU A 188 -16.46 -0.35 5.29
N ALA A 189 -17.04 -0.32 4.09
CA ALA A 189 -17.01 -1.46 3.18
C ALA A 189 -15.58 -1.76 2.70
N SER A 190 -14.75 -0.74 2.49
CA SER A 190 -13.31 -0.88 2.23
C SER A 190 -12.60 -1.53 3.41
N LEU A 191 -12.87 -1.06 4.63
CA LEU A 191 -12.31 -1.63 5.85
C LEU A 191 -12.67 -3.11 6.03
N ARG A 192 -13.94 -3.50 5.80
CA ARG A 192 -14.35 -4.91 5.85
C ARG A 192 -13.58 -5.78 4.87
N ARG A 193 -13.35 -5.31 3.64
CA ARG A 193 -12.52 -6.02 2.64
C ARG A 193 -11.08 -6.19 3.11
N VAL A 194 -10.50 -5.14 3.70
CA VAL A 194 -9.15 -5.18 4.27
C VAL A 194 -9.08 -6.16 5.45
N ILE A 195 -10.05 -6.15 6.37
CA ILE A 195 -10.13 -7.10 7.49
C ILE A 195 -10.24 -8.54 6.99
N ALA A 196 -11.13 -8.81 6.04
CA ALA A 196 -11.29 -10.14 5.45
C ALA A 196 -10.01 -10.63 4.76
N SER A 197 -9.25 -9.73 4.13
CA SER A 197 -7.96 -10.07 3.54
C SER A 197 -6.90 -10.36 4.60
N ALA A 198 -6.85 -9.58 5.68
CA ALA A 198 -5.92 -9.82 6.79
C ALA A 198 -6.24 -11.14 7.52
N MET A 199 -7.51 -11.47 7.69
CA MET A 199 -7.96 -12.74 8.31
C MET A 199 -7.43 -13.96 7.55
N ARG A 200 -7.42 -13.91 6.21
CA ARG A 200 -6.88 -14.97 5.35
C ARG A 200 -5.37 -15.21 5.50
N GLU A 201 -4.62 -14.27 6.09
CA GLU A 201 -3.18 -14.46 6.36
C GLU A 201 -2.93 -15.22 7.67
N TYR A 202 -3.95 -15.36 8.53
CA TYR A 202 -3.87 -16.12 9.80
C TYR A 202 -4.47 -17.52 9.71
N ASP A 203 -5.19 -17.83 8.63
CA ASP A 203 -5.70 -19.18 8.30
C ASP A 203 -4.66 -19.98 7.50
#